data_AF-A0A7J6T666-F1
#
_entry.id   AF-A0A7J6T666-F1
#
_cell.length_a   1.000
_cell.length_b   1.000
_cell.length_c   1.000
_cell.angle_alpha   90.00
_cell.angle_beta   90.00
_cell.angle_gamma   90.00
#
_symmetry.space_group_name_H-M   'P 1'
#
loop_
_entity.id
_entity.type
_entity.pdbx_description
1 polymer ?
#
loop_
_entity_poly.entity_id
_entity_poly.type
_entity_poly.pdbx_seq_one_letter_code
_entity_poly.pdbx_strand_id
1 'polypeptide(L)'
;QQEQKPDFEKTTAESAADEGDKTVSNHEIFRRHTEEWKKMKVRVADLKRQRMRLPKKGNKDKKKLISQEIKKLIADLREKHDRELEEAGIVSGSVKYKRMEIDVDENDEDAI
;
A
#
# COMPACT_ATOMS: atom_id res chain seq x y z
N GLN A 1 21.26 13.31 36.04
CA GLN A 1 19.86 13.70 35.76
C GLN A 1 19.94 15.08 35.12
N GLN A 2 19.36 15.42 33.98
CA GLN A 2 18.58 14.72 32.96
C GLN A 2 18.84 15.51 31.67
N GLU A 3 19.11 14.79 30.58
CA GLU A 3 19.11 15.34 29.23
C GLU A 3 17.68 15.73 28.86
N GLN A 4 17.47 16.93 28.31
CA GLN A 4 16.23 17.29 27.63
C GLN A 4 16.55 17.53 26.15
N LYS A 5 16.08 16.60 25.31
CA LYS A 5 16.01 16.73 23.86
C LYS A 5 14.65 17.37 23.53
N PRO A 6 14.58 18.49 22.83
CA PRO A 6 13.30 19.00 22.33
C PRO A 6 12.86 18.25 21.07
N ASP A 7 11.58 17.89 21.09
CA ASP A 7 10.79 17.18 20.09
C ASP A 7 10.97 17.69 18.64
N PHE A 8 11.29 16.74 17.77
CA PHE A 8 11.20 16.87 16.33
C PHE A 8 9.74 16.69 15.91
N GLU A 9 8.94 17.76 16.04
CA GLU A 9 7.61 17.83 15.44
C GLU A 9 7.75 17.99 13.92
N LYS A 10 7.69 16.86 13.23
CA LYS A 10 7.62 16.80 11.77
C LYS A 10 6.19 17.01 11.29
N THR A 11 5.88 18.29 11.01
CA THR A 11 5.06 18.78 9.89
C THR A 11 3.83 17.97 9.50
N THR A 12 2.65 18.46 9.90
CA THR A 12 1.38 18.10 9.27
C THR A 12 0.68 19.36 8.74
N ALA A 13 0.58 19.39 7.41
CA ALA A 13 -0.47 20.00 6.60
C ALA A 13 -0.75 21.51 6.76
N GLU A 14 0.00 22.31 6.00
CA GLU A 14 -0.55 23.53 5.42
C GLU A 14 -0.10 23.62 3.96
N SER A 15 -1.03 23.35 3.04
CA SER A 15 -1.00 23.89 1.68
C SER A 15 -2.41 23.74 1.11
N ALA A 16 -3.21 24.76 1.36
CA ALA A 16 -4.45 25.03 0.68
C ALA A 16 -4.16 25.94 -0.54
N ALA A 17 -5.00 25.75 -1.56
CA ALA A 17 -5.21 26.62 -2.73
C ALA A 17 -4.16 26.58 -3.86
N ASP A 18 -4.43 25.75 -4.86
CA ASP A 18 -4.24 26.12 -6.26
C ASP A 18 -5.54 25.78 -7.01
N GLU A 19 -6.42 26.77 -7.17
CA GLU A 19 -7.54 26.72 -8.10
C GLU A 19 -6.98 27.00 -9.51
N GLY A 20 -6.55 25.93 -10.19
CA GLY A 20 -5.94 26.01 -11.51
C GLY A 20 -6.17 24.74 -12.32
N ASP A 21 -7.27 24.74 -13.06
CA ASP A 21 -7.61 23.79 -14.13
C ASP A 21 -7.93 22.33 -13.73
N LYS A 22 -8.99 21.79 -14.35
CA LYS A 22 -9.61 20.50 -14.02
C LYS A 22 -8.83 19.33 -14.62
N THR A 23 -7.55 19.26 -14.34
CA THR A 23 -6.73 18.08 -14.57
C THR A 23 -5.96 17.83 -13.29
N VAL A 24 -6.32 16.78 -12.55
CA VAL A 24 -5.52 16.33 -11.40
C VAL A 24 -4.10 16.15 -11.93
N SER A 25 -3.17 17.01 -11.49
CA SER A 25 -1.79 16.96 -11.99
C SER A 25 -1.24 15.55 -11.78
N ASN A 26 -0.50 15.01 -12.74
CA ASN A 26 0.08 13.66 -12.64
C ASN A 26 0.83 13.46 -11.31
N HIS A 27 1.48 14.51 -10.80
CA HIS A 27 2.15 14.51 -9.50
C HIS A 27 1.19 14.24 -8.31
N GLU A 28 -0.03 14.77 -8.37
CA GLU A 28 -1.05 14.54 -7.36
C GLU A 28 -1.60 13.11 -7.41
N ILE A 29 -1.78 12.53 -8.60
CA ILE A 29 -2.13 11.10 -8.77
C ILE A 29 -1.08 10.23 -8.07
N PHE A 30 0.21 10.45 -8.35
CA PHE A 30 1.28 9.68 -7.72
C PHE A 30 1.37 9.87 -6.21
N ARG A 31 1.12 11.08 -5.72
CA ARG A 31 1.09 11.37 -4.28
C ARG A 31 -0.03 10.56 -3.61
N ARG A 32 -1.24 10.59 -4.17
CA ARG A 32 -2.40 9.82 -3.67
C ARG A 32 -2.11 8.32 -3.69
N HIS A 33 -1.61 7.80 -4.81
CA HIS A 33 -1.25 6.38 -4.93
C HIS A 33 -0.22 5.95 -3.89
N THR A 34 0.78 6.79 -3.63
CA THR A 34 1.81 6.51 -2.61
C THR A 34 1.21 6.45 -1.21
N GLU A 35 0.31 7.36 -0.87
CA GLU A 35 -0.39 7.36 0.41
C GLU A 35 -1.32 6.15 0.55
N GLU A 36 -2.03 5.78 -0.51
CA GLU A 36 -2.85 4.56 -0.56
C GLU A 36 -2.01 3.30 -0.39
N TRP A 37 -0.85 3.21 -1.05
CA TRP A 37 0.10 2.11 -0.87
C TRP A 37 0.62 2.04 0.56
N LYS A 38 0.93 3.17 1.20
CA LYS A 38 1.35 3.20 2.61
C LYS A 38 0.26 2.65 3.53
N LYS A 39 -0.98 3.11 3.37
CA LYS A 39 -2.14 2.62 4.14
C LYS A 39 -2.37 1.13 3.90
N MET A 40 -2.26 0.68 2.64
CA MET A 40 -2.42 -0.71 2.27
C MET A 40 -1.32 -1.60 2.88
N LYS A 41 -0.06 -1.15 2.87
CA LYS A 41 1.05 -1.88 3.49
C LYS A 41 0.84 -2.10 4.99
N VAL A 42 0.31 -1.10 5.71
CA VAL A 42 -0.05 -1.27 7.13
C VAL A 42 -1.13 -2.35 7.28
N ARG A 43 -2.20 -2.28 6.49
CA ARG A 43 -3.27 -3.30 6.52
C ARG A 43 -2.77 -4.70 6.20
N VAL A 44 -1.91 -4.84 5.19
CA VAL A 44 -1.28 -6.13 4.84
C VAL A 44 -0.39 -6.63 5.96
N ALA A 45 0.38 -5.77 6.63
CA ALA A 45 1.18 -6.15 7.77
C ALA A 45 0.32 -6.67 8.94
N ASP A 46 -0.81 -6.02 9.21
CA ASP A 46 -1.74 -6.47 10.24
C ASP A 46 -2.41 -7.80 9.89
N LEU A 47 -2.80 -8.00 8.62
CA LEU A 47 -3.32 -9.29 8.15
C LEU A 47 -2.25 -10.39 8.23
N LYS A 48 -0.99 -10.11 7.87
CA LYS A 48 0.13 -11.05 8.06
C LYS A 48 0.29 -11.40 9.54
N ARG A 49 0.24 -10.42 10.45
CA ARG A 49 0.28 -10.65 11.91
C ARG A 49 -0.88 -11.52 12.39
N GLN A 50 -2.10 -11.28 11.91
CA GLN A 50 -3.27 -12.11 12.23
C GLN A 50 -3.08 -13.54 11.74
N ARG A 51 -2.58 -13.74 10.51
CA ARG A 51 -2.27 -15.06 9.94
C ARG A 51 -1.27 -15.82 10.81
N MET A 52 -0.22 -15.13 11.26
CA MET A 52 0.84 -15.71 12.10
C MET A 52 0.36 -16.09 13.49
N ARG A 53 -0.59 -15.34 14.06
CA ARG A 53 -1.17 -15.62 15.38
C ARG A 53 -2.09 -16.84 15.38
N LEU A 54 -2.62 -17.25 14.22
CA LEU A 54 -3.45 -18.45 14.14
C LEU A 54 -2.60 -19.73 14.31
N PRO A 55 -3.00 -20.68 15.17
CA PRO A 55 -2.27 -21.93 15.33
C PRO A 55 -2.34 -22.76 14.03
N LYS A 56 -1.29 -23.54 13.76
CA LYS A 56 -1.20 -24.37 12.54
C LYS A 56 -2.29 -25.44 12.48
N LYS A 57 -2.63 -26.05 13.63
CA LYS A 57 -3.63 -27.12 13.74
C LYS A 57 -5.05 -26.52 13.75
N GLY A 58 -5.91 -26.98 12.83
CA GLY A 58 -7.34 -26.64 12.81
C GLY A 58 -7.72 -25.26 12.25
N ASN A 59 -6.77 -24.43 11.79
CA ASN A 59 -7.06 -23.11 11.20
C ASN A 59 -6.47 -22.93 9.79
N LYS A 60 -6.29 -24.02 9.03
CA LYS A 60 -5.75 -23.98 7.66
C LYS A 60 -6.60 -23.09 6.75
N ASP A 61 -7.93 -23.24 6.82
CA ASP A 61 -8.85 -22.46 5.99
C ASP A 61 -8.82 -20.97 6.34
N LYS A 62 -8.75 -20.62 7.63
CA LYS A 62 -8.63 -19.22 8.08
C LYS A 62 -7.33 -18.58 7.62
N LYS A 63 -6.20 -19.31 7.67
CA LYS A 63 -4.92 -18.82 7.15
C LYS A 63 -4.98 -18.60 5.63
N LYS A 64 -5.62 -19.53 4.90
CA LYS A 64 -5.82 -19.40 3.45
C LYS A 64 -6.70 -18.20 3.12
N LEU A 65 -7.79 -17.99 3.84
CA LEU A 65 -8.67 -16.82 3.68
C LEU A 65 -7.92 -15.51 3.89
N ILE A 66 -7.07 -15.42 4.93
CA ILE A 66 -6.25 -14.22 5.17
C ILE A 66 -5.24 -14.00 4.03
N SER A 67 -4.60 -15.06 3.54
CA SER A 67 -3.70 -14.95 2.39
C SER A 67 -4.43 -14.51 1.11
N GLN A 68 -5.63 -15.02 0.86
CA GLN A 68 -6.47 -14.62 -0.26
C GLN A 68 -6.92 -13.15 -0.14
N GLU A 69 -7.30 -12.71 1.06
CA GLU A 69 -7.68 -11.32 1.34
C GLU A 69 -6.50 -10.36 1.06
N ILE A 70 -5.28 -10.72 1.47
CA ILE A 70 -4.07 -9.94 1.16
C ILE A 70 -3.87 -9.82 -0.35
N LYS A 71 -3.96 -10.94 -1.08
CA LYS A 71 -3.80 -10.96 -2.55
C LYS A 71 -4.86 -10.10 -3.22
N LYS A 72 -6.12 -10.22 -2.80
CA LYS A 72 -7.24 -9.44 -3.32
C LYS A 72 -7.05 -7.94 -3.09
N LEU A 73 -6.74 -7.53 -1.85
CA LEU A 73 -6.50 -6.12 -1.51
C LEU A 73 -5.41 -5.47 -2.36
N ILE A 74 -4.33 -6.21 -2.63
CA ILE A 74 -3.23 -5.74 -3.47
C ILE A 74 -3.64 -5.65 -4.94
N ALA A 75 -4.37 -6.65 -5.44
CA ALA A 75 -4.87 -6.67 -6.81
C ALA A 75 -5.87 -5.52 -7.06
N ASP A 76 -6.86 -5.36 -6.18
CA ASP A 76 -7.90 -4.33 -6.29
C ASP A 76 -7.27 -2.92 -6.30
N LEU A 77 -6.28 -2.66 -5.43
CA LEU A 77 -5.60 -1.37 -5.39
C LEU A 77 -4.74 -1.13 -6.64
N ARG A 78 -4.08 -2.17 -7.15
CA ARG A 78 -3.32 -2.10 -8.40
C ARG A 78 -4.23 -1.77 -9.57
N GLU A 79 -5.34 -2.48 -9.72
CA GLU A 79 -6.29 -2.25 -10.81
C GLU A 79 -6.82 -0.81 -10.76
N LYS A 80 -7.15 -0.30 -9.57
CA LYS A 80 -7.59 1.08 -9.40
C LYS A 80 -6.52 2.08 -9.87
N HIS A 81 -5.29 1.93 -9.38
CA HIS A 81 -4.20 2.84 -9.76
C HIS A 81 -3.85 2.73 -11.25
N ASP A 82 -3.80 1.51 -11.79
CA ASP A 82 -3.50 1.26 -13.19
C ASP A 82 -4.57 1.92 -14.09
N ARG A 83 -5.86 1.81 -13.72
CA ARG A 83 -6.96 2.52 -14.41
C ARG A 83 -6.82 4.05 -14.33
N GLU A 84 -6.50 4.59 -13.15
CA GLU A 84 -6.30 6.04 -13.00
C GLU A 84 -5.10 6.55 -13.83
N LEU A 85 -4.05 5.73 -13.99
CA LEU A 85 -2.91 6.07 -14.83
C LEU A 85 -3.22 5.95 -16.32
N GLU A 86 -4.04 4.99 -16.73
CA GLU A 86 -4.54 4.84 -18.09
C GLU A 86 -5.44 6.03 -18.48
N GLU A 87 -6.39 6.41 -17.60
CA GLU A 87 -7.26 7.57 -17.80
C GLU A 87 -6.47 8.88 -17.89
N ALA A 88 -5.39 9.01 -17.12
CA ALA A 88 -4.49 10.16 -17.17
C ALA A 88 -3.52 10.14 -18.36
N GLY A 89 -3.56 9.09 -19.21
CA GLY A 89 -2.66 8.94 -20.36
C GLY A 89 -1.19 8.75 -20.00
N ILE A 90 -0.90 8.38 -18.74
CA ILE A 90 0.46 8.24 -18.20
C ILE A 90 1.09 6.90 -18.62
N VAL A 91 0.28 5.86 -18.80
CA VAL A 91 0.74 4.50 -19.14
C VAL A 91 0.42 4.18 -20.60
N SER A 92 0.97 4.98 -21.52
CA SER A 92 1.04 4.61 -22.95
C SER A 92 2.44 4.07 -23.27
N GLY A 93 2.73 2.86 -22.77
CA GLY A 93 3.90 2.06 -23.17
C GLY A 93 5.26 2.56 -22.67
N SER A 94 6.02 1.67 -22.03
CA SER A 94 7.47 1.79 -21.84
C SER A 94 8.03 2.65 -20.69
N VAL A 95 7.23 3.18 -19.76
CA VAL A 95 7.82 3.80 -18.56
C VAL A 95 7.89 2.76 -17.44
N LYS A 96 9.12 2.35 -17.10
CA LYS A 96 9.43 1.54 -15.91
C LYS A 96 9.18 2.37 -14.65
N TYR A 97 7.91 2.57 -14.30
CA TYR A 97 7.58 3.14 -13.01
C TYR A 97 8.02 2.15 -11.93
N LYS A 98 8.70 2.65 -10.91
CA LYS A 98 9.10 1.86 -9.74
C LYS A 98 7.83 1.49 -8.98
N ARG A 99 7.15 0.45 -9.46
CA ARG A 99 6.01 -0.20 -8.82
C ARG A 99 6.44 -0.45 -7.38
N MET A 100 5.70 0.07 -6.40
CA MET A 100 5.93 -0.35 -5.02
C MET A 100 5.50 -1.81 -4.91
N GLU A 101 6.42 -2.70 -5.22
CA GLU A 101 6.23 -4.12 -5.02
C GLU A 101 6.07 -4.35 -3.52
N ILE A 102 4.97 -4.99 -3.16
CA ILE A 102 4.84 -5.61 -1.86
C ILE A 102 5.34 -7.02 -2.09
N ASP A 103 6.45 -7.37 -1.44
CA ASP A 103 6.89 -8.76 -1.31
C ASP A 103 5.80 -9.51 -0.52
N VAL A 104 4.83 -10.03 -1.26
CA VAL A 104 3.94 -11.08 -0.79
C VAL A 104 4.79 -12.33 -0.90
N ASP A 105 5.61 -12.57 0.13
CA ASP A 105 6.35 -13.82 0.30
C ASP A 105 5.41 -15.00 0.04
N GLU A 106 5.55 -15.58 -1.15
CA GLU A 106 4.78 -16.72 -1.64
C GLU A 106 5.40 -18.04 -1.14
N ASN A 107 6.54 -17.96 -0.45
CA ASN A 107 7.36 -19.06 0.05
C ASN A 107 7.04 -19.49 1.49
N ASP A 108 5.77 -19.64 1.82
CA ASP A 108 5.34 -20.25 3.09
C ASP A 108 4.39 -21.45 2.86
N GLU A 109 4.40 -22.01 1.64
CA GLU A 109 3.67 -23.25 1.31
C GLU A 109 4.44 -24.54 1.66
N ASP A 110 5.76 -24.52 1.91
CA ASP A 110 6.57 -25.74 2.10
C ASP A 110 7.42 -25.77 3.39
N ALA A 111 6.75 -25.74 4.55
CA ALA A 111 7.37 -26.17 5.81
C ALA A 111 6.39 -27.03 6.64
N ILE A 112 6.11 -28.22 6.10
CA ILE A 112 5.68 -29.41 6.84
C ILE A 112 6.69 -30.51 6.52
#